data_AF-A0A1J3K5K6-F1
#
_entry.id   AF-A0A1J3K5K6-F1
#
_cell.length_a   1.000
_cell.length_b   1.000
_cell.length_c   1.000
_cell.angle_alpha   90.00
_cell.angle_beta   90.00
_cell.angle_gamma   90.00
#
_symmetry.space_group_name_H-M   'P 1'
#
loop_
_entity.id
_entity.type
_entity.pdbx_description
1 polymer ?
#
loop_
_entity_poly.entity_id
_entity_poly.type
_entity_poly.pdbx_seq_one_letter_code
_entity_poly.pdbx_strand_id
1 'polypeptide(L)'
;IYKKTSPVGTLCYIDPEYQRTGMISSKSDVYSFGMIVLQLLTGKPAIALTHFVESAMDSNEEFLKILDQKAGHWPVEETRELTSLALCCTELRGKDRPDLKDQILPALESLKKIADKARNSLSGGSKQPPTHFLCPLLKDVMNEPCVASDGYTYDRRAIEEWLEEHDTSPMTDSPLHNKNLLPNYTLYSAIMEWRSRLQ
;
A
#
# COMPACT_ATOMS: atom_id res chain seq x y z
N ILE A 1 -19.57 20.96 -3.74
CA ILE A 1 -19.00 22.33 -3.63
C ILE A 1 -18.02 22.48 -4.78
N TYR A 2 -18.25 23.42 -5.70
CA TYR A 2 -17.32 23.71 -6.80
C TYR A 2 -16.49 24.93 -6.43
N LYS A 3 -15.17 24.87 -6.64
CA LYS A 3 -14.28 26.03 -6.52
C LYS A 3 -13.63 26.28 -7.88
N LYS A 4 -13.61 27.54 -8.32
CA LYS A 4 -12.93 27.93 -9.55
C LYS A 4 -11.48 28.28 -9.24
N THR A 5 -10.55 27.59 -9.87
CA THR A 5 -9.10 27.77 -9.66
C THR A 5 -8.38 27.60 -11.00
N SER A 6 -7.19 28.20 -11.14
CA SER A 6 -6.27 27.78 -12.20
C SER A 6 -5.93 26.29 -12.01
N PRO A 7 -5.94 25.46 -13.06
CA PRO A 7 -5.58 24.05 -12.93
C PRO A 7 -4.17 23.88 -12.37
N VAL A 8 -4.05 23.12 -11.29
CA VAL A 8 -2.78 22.70 -10.69
C VAL A 8 -2.83 21.20 -10.43
N GLY A 9 -1.70 20.51 -10.60
CA GLY A 9 -1.61 19.08 -10.31
C GLY A 9 -0.49 18.39 -11.06
N THR A 10 -0.39 17.08 -10.86
CA THR A 10 0.60 16.22 -11.52
C THR A 10 0.06 15.73 -12.86
N LEU A 11 0.83 15.95 -13.93
CA LEU A 11 0.50 15.51 -15.29
C LEU A 11 0.11 14.02 -15.29
N CYS A 12 -0.93 13.67 -16.07
CA CYS A 12 -1.58 12.35 -16.15
C CYS A 12 -2.52 11.97 -14.99
N TYR A 13 -2.57 12.70 -13.88
CA TYR A 13 -3.52 12.46 -12.78
C TYR A 13 -4.57 13.56 -12.65
N ILE A 14 -4.37 14.68 -13.36
CA ILE A 14 -5.32 15.79 -13.40
C ILE A 14 -6.59 15.35 -14.11
N ASP A 15 -7.73 15.54 -13.46
CA ASP A 15 -9.05 15.37 -14.05
C ASP A 15 -9.19 16.21 -15.34
N PRO A 16 -9.51 15.61 -16.50
CA PRO A 16 -9.64 16.33 -17.76
C PRO A 16 -10.78 17.37 -17.75
N GLU A 17 -11.85 17.14 -16.99
CA GLU A 17 -12.92 18.12 -16.80
C GLU A 17 -12.44 19.30 -15.95
N TYR A 18 -11.69 19.04 -14.87
CA TYR A 18 -11.05 20.10 -14.09
C TYR A 18 -10.03 20.90 -14.92
N GLN A 19 -9.20 20.22 -15.71
CA GLN A 19 -8.22 20.86 -16.59
C GLN A 19 -8.89 21.79 -17.60
N ARG A 20 -10.01 21.37 -18.18
CA ARG A 20 -10.76 22.16 -19.19
C ARG A 20 -11.57 23.29 -18.57
N THR A 21 -12.17 23.09 -17.40
CA THR A 21 -13.15 24.03 -16.82
C THR A 21 -12.57 24.92 -15.71
N GLY A 22 -11.47 24.51 -15.08
CA GLY A 22 -10.96 25.09 -13.85
C GLY A 22 -11.85 24.84 -12.62
N MET A 23 -12.87 23.98 -12.71
CA MET A 23 -13.79 23.67 -11.62
C MET A 23 -13.36 22.38 -10.91
N ILE A 24 -12.83 22.52 -9.70
CA ILE A 24 -12.48 21.36 -8.88
C ILE A 24 -13.69 20.83 -8.13
N SER A 25 -13.80 19.51 -8.01
CA SER A 25 -14.85 18.82 -7.25
C SER A 25 -14.32 17.52 -6.65
N SER A 26 -15.11 16.87 -5.79
CA SER A 26 -14.79 15.51 -5.31
C SER A 26 -14.67 14.49 -6.44
N LYS A 27 -15.30 14.73 -7.60
CA LYS A 27 -15.16 13.88 -8.79
C LYS A 27 -13.78 14.00 -9.43
N SER A 28 -13.06 15.09 -9.18
CA SER A 28 -11.68 15.25 -9.63
C SER A 28 -10.76 14.31 -8.84
N ASP A 29 -10.98 14.16 -7.53
CA ASP A 29 -10.26 13.18 -6.70
C ASP A 29 -10.58 11.74 -7.11
N VAL A 30 -11.84 11.46 -7.48
CA VAL A 30 -12.25 10.14 -8.02
C VAL A 30 -11.48 9.79 -9.30
N TYR A 31 -11.26 10.75 -10.20
CA TYR A 31 -10.46 10.52 -11.41
C TYR A 31 -9.02 10.14 -11.07
N SER A 32 -8.37 10.94 -10.20
CA SER A 32 -6.99 10.66 -9.78
C SER A 32 -6.89 9.31 -9.07
N PHE A 33 -7.88 8.95 -8.25
CA PHE A 33 -7.98 7.63 -7.62
C PHE A 33 -8.02 6.49 -8.64
N GLY A 34 -8.86 6.62 -9.68
CA GLY A 34 -8.93 5.64 -10.77
C GLY A 34 -7.58 5.44 -11.48
N MET A 35 -6.89 6.53 -11.80
CA MET A 35 -5.55 6.47 -12.41
C MET A 35 -4.53 5.74 -11.54
N ILE A 36 -4.55 5.97 -10.23
CA ILE A 36 -3.67 5.30 -9.28
C ILE A 36 -3.98 3.79 -9.21
N VAL A 37 -5.25 3.41 -9.18
CA VAL A 37 -5.65 1.99 -9.18
C VAL A 37 -5.15 1.29 -10.46
N LEU A 38 -5.34 1.91 -11.63
CA LEU A 38 -4.83 1.36 -12.90
C LEU A 38 -3.30 1.21 -12.90
N GLN A 39 -2.58 2.18 -12.33
CA GLN A 39 -1.13 2.11 -12.21
C GLN A 39 -0.67 1.00 -11.26
N LEU A 40 -1.35 0.81 -10.13
CA LEU A 40 -1.04 -0.27 -9.19
C LEU A 40 -1.29 -1.65 -9.79
N LEU A 41 -2.35 -1.81 -10.59
CA LEU A 41 -2.68 -3.09 -11.24
C LEU A 41 -1.67 -3.47 -12.32
N THR A 42 -1.17 -2.48 -13.06
CA THR A 42 -0.31 -2.72 -14.23
C THR A 42 1.18 -2.57 -13.96
N GLY A 43 1.57 -1.84 -12.91
CA GLY A 43 2.95 -1.43 -12.66
C GLY A 43 3.52 -0.52 -13.75
N LYS A 44 2.66 0.11 -14.59
CA LYS A 44 3.06 0.91 -15.76
C LYS A 44 2.92 2.42 -15.52
N PRO A 45 3.67 3.26 -16.24
CA PRO A 45 3.49 4.72 -16.21
C PRO A 45 2.06 5.13 -16.60
N ALA A 46 1.58 6.24 -16.04
CA ALA A 46 0.20 6.73 -16.25
C ALA A 46 -0.09 7.23 -17.68
N ILE A 47 0.92 7.36 -18.55
CA ILE A 47 0.76 7.89 -19.89
C ILE A 47 -0.04 6.93 -20.79
N ALA A 48 -1.15 7.42 -21.36
CA ALA A 48 -2.10 6.65 -22.19
C ALA A 48 -2.64 5.36 -21.51
N LEU A 49 -2.49 5.26 -20.19
CA LEU A 49 -2.77 4.03 -19.44
C LEU A 49 -4.23 3.58 -19.55
N THR A 50 -5.18 4.52 -19.49
CA THR A 50 -6.62 4.23 -19.59
C THR A 50 -6.97 3.50 -20.88
N HIS A 51 -6.53 4.03 -22.03
CA HIS A 51 -6.77 3.42 -23.33
C HIS A 51 -6.11 2.04 -23.44
N PHE A 52 -4.86 1.90 -22.98
CA PHE A 52 -4.18 0.61 -23.00
C PHE A 52 -4.89 -0.45 -22.17
N VAL A 53 -5.41 -0.08 -21.00
CA VAL A 53 -6.16 -0.99 -20.13
C VAL A 53 -7.50 -1.33 -20.75
N GLU A 54 -8.23 -0.34 -21.25
CA GLU A 54 -9.55 -0.52 -21.88
C GLU A 54 -9.47 -1.48 -23.07
N SER A 55 -8.48 -1.32 -23.97
CA SER A 55 -8.30 -2.23 -25.11
C SER A 55 -7.93 -3.67 -24.70
N ALA A 56 -7.28 -3.85 -23.54
CA ALA A 56 -6.89 -5.17 -23.05
C ALA A 56 -8.03 -5.87 -22.29
N MET A 57 -9.14 -5.18 -22.00
CA MET A 57 -10.26 -5.76 -21.27
C MET A 57 -11.08 -6.76 -22.11
N ASP A 58 -10.91 -6.79 -23.43
CA ASP A 58 -11.69 -7.64 -24.35
C ASP A 58 -11.48 -9.15 -24.13
N SER A 59 -10.26 -9.57 -23.77
CA SER A 59 -9.93 -10.98 -23.56
C SER A 59 -9.16 -11.20 -22.25
N ASN A 60 -9.37 -12.35 -21.59
CA ASN A 60 -8.64 -12.69 -20.36
C ASN A 60 -7.13 -12.79 -20.59
N GLU A 61 -6.71 -13.26 -21.77
CA GLU A 61 -5.31 -13.43 -22.10
C GLU A 61 -4.59 -12.08 -22.23
N GLU A 62 -5.18 -11.12 -22.95
CA GLU A 62 -4.59 -9.78 -23.10
C GLU A 62 -4.64 -8.99 -21.79
N PHE A 63 -5.73 -9.11 -21.04
CA PHE A 63 -5.85 -8.51 -19.72
C PHE A 63 -4.74 -8.99 -18.78
N LEU A 64 -4.49 -10.29 -18.70
CA LEU A 64 -3.42 -10.83 -17.85
C LEU A 64 -2.02 -10.36 -18.27
N LYS A 65 -1.78 -10.13 -19.57
CA LYS A 65 -0.49 -9.64 -20.08
C LYS A 65 -0.18 -8.20 -19.65
N ILE A 66 -1.20 -7.39 -19.36
CA ILE A 66 -0.99 -5.99 -18.97
C ILE A 66 -0.78 -5.77 -17.48
N LEU A 67 -1.18 -6.75 -16.64
CA LEU A 67 -1.02 -6.69 -15.18
C LEU A 67 0.46 -6.80 -14.78
N ASP A 68 0.79 -6.29 -13.59
CA ASP A 68 2.14 -6.39 -13.05
C ASP A 68 2.50 -7.85 -12.75
N GLN A 69 3.41 -8.40 -13.56
CA GLN A 69 3.88 -9.78 -13.41
C GLN A 69 4.69 -10.00 -12.12
N LYS A 70 5.21 -8.93 -11.50
CA LYS A 70 5.95 -9.01 -10.23
C LYS A 70 5.03 -9.22 -9.03
N ALA A 71 3.75 -8.93 -9.16
CA ALA A 71 2.76 -9.13 -8.09
C ALA A 71 2.33 -10.60 -7.91
N GLY A 72 2.77 -11.50 -8.79
CA GLY A 72 2.46 -12.93 -8.73
C GLY A 72 1.13 -13.27 -9.39
N HIS A 73 0.41 -14.23 -8.81
CA HIS A 73 -0.88 -14.68 -9.37
C HIS A 73 -1.97 -13.65 -9.09
N TRP A 74 -2.60 -13.16 -10.16
CA TRP A 74 -3.77 -12.29 -10.08
C TRP A 74 -5.09 -13.06 -10.04
N PRO A 75 -5.99 -12.80 -9.08
CA PRO A 75 -7.34 -13.36 -9.08
C PRO A 75 -8.16 -12.65 -10.18
N VAL A 76 -8.31 -13.31 -11.33
CA VAL A 76 -8.75 -12.66 -12.60
C VAL A 76 -10.08 -11.94 -12.46
N GLU A 77 -11.05 -12.54 -11.77
CA GLU A 77 -12.41 -12.03 -11.67
C GLU A 77 -12.47 -10.75 -10.81
N GLU A 78 -11.89 -10.78 -9.62
CA GLU A 78 -11.78 -9.64 -8.71
C GLU A 78 -10.89 -8.53 -9.29
N THR A 79 -9.83 -8.90 -10.01
CA THR A 79 -8.94 -7.93 -10.68
C THR A 79 -9.69 -7.22 -11.80
N ARG A 80 -10.52 -7.93 -12.58
CA ARG A 80 -11.37 -7.33 -13.61
C ARG A 80 -12.43 -6.40 -13.02
N GLU A 81 -13.07 -6.80 -11.92
CA GLU A 81 -14.03 -5.95 -11.21
C GLU A 81 -13.37 -4.64 -10.76
N LEU A 82 -12.21 -4.72 -10.10
CA LEU A 82 -11.45 -3.55 -9.67
C LEU A 82 -11.00 -2.67 -10.85
N THR A 83 -10.59 -3.31 -11.95
CA THR A 83 -10.18 -2.59 -13.17
C THR A 83 -11.35 -1.85 -13.80
N SER A 84 -12.51 -2.50 -13.90
CA SER A 84 -13.72 -1.88 -14.44
C SER A 84 -14.15 -0.67 -13.59
N LEU A 85 -14.13 -0.82 -12.25
CA LEU A 85 -14.39 0.30 -11.35
C LEU A 85 -13.41 1.45 -11.56
N ALA A 86 -12.12 1.15 -11.72
CA ALA A 86 -11.08 2.15 -11.96
C ALA A 86 -11.27 2.86 -13.32
N LEU A 87 -11.63 2.14 -14.39
CA LEU A 87 -11.95 2.72 -15.69
C LEU A 87 -13.16 3.67 -15.58
N CYS A 88 -14.23 3.28 -14.89
CA CYS A 88 -15.37 4.17 -14.63
C CYS A 88 -14.99 5.42 -13.82
N CYS A 89 -14.03 5.30 -12.89
CA CYS A 89 -13.50 6.46 -12.18
C CYS A 89 -12.75 7.43 -13.12
N THR A 90 -12.14 6.92 -14.19
CA THR A 90 -11.38 7.69 -15.18
C THR A 90 -12.21 8.27 -16.33
N GLU A 91 -13.55 8.24 -16.22
CA GLU A 91 -14.43 8.83 -17.23
C GLU A 91 -14.14 10.33 -17.46
N LEU A 92 -14.26 10.78 -18.71
CA LEU A 92 -13.92 12.17 -19.08
C LEU A 92 -14.85 13.19 -18.43
N ARG A 93 -16.08 12.79 -18.11
CA ARG A 93 -17.11 13.64 -17.51
C ARG A 93 -17.31 13.23 -16.06
N GLY A 94 -17.15 14.16 -15.13
CA GLY A 94 -17.24 13.89 -13.70
C GLY A 94 -18.59 13.32 -13.25
N LYS A 95 -19.68 13.61 -13.98
CA LYS A 95 -21.00 13.07 -13.70
C LYS A 95 -21.17 11.59 -14.08
N ASP A 96 -20.35 11.09 -15.00
CA ASP A 96 -20.40 9.71 -15.48
C ASP A 96 -19.50 8.81 -14.57
N ARG A 97 -18.66 9.43 -13.73
CA ARG A 97 -17.87 8.75 -12.69
C ARG A 97 -18.76 8.30 -11.52
N PRO A 98 -18.45 7.17 -10.86
CA PRO A 98 -19.18 6.69 -9.69
C PRO A 98 -19.02 7.64 -8.48
N ASP A 99 -19.94 7.51 -7.51
CA ASP A 99 -19.80 8.21 -6.24
C ASP A 99 -18.82 7.48 -5.30
N LEU A 100 -17.98 8.26 -4.61
CA LEU A 100 -16.96 7.70 -3.72
C LEU A 100 -17.55 6.92 -2.55
N LYS A 101 -18.60 7.45 -1.93
CA LYS A 101 -19.20 6.87 -0.73
C LYS A 101 -20.18 5.76 -1.08
N ASP A 102 -20.99 5.99 -2.12
CA ASP A 102 -22.14 5.13 -2.38
C ASP A 102 -21.82 3.97 -3.33
N GLN A 103 -20.75 4.06 -4.13
CA GLN A 103 -20.40 3.05 -5.14
C GLN A 103 -18.96 2.54 -4.99
N ILE A 104 -17.97 3.43 -4.91
CA ILE A 104 -16.55 3.02 -4.84
C ILE A 104 -16.24 2.33 -3.51
N LEU A 105 -16.59 2.96 -2.38
CA LEU A 105 -16.25 2.45 -1.05
C LEU A 105 -16.86 1.04 -0.79
N PRO A 106 -18.16 0.78 -1.06
CA PRO A 106 -18.73 -0.55 -0.89
C PRO A 106 -18.05 -1.63 -1.75
N ALA A 107 -17.69 -1.30 -3.00
CA ALA A 107 -16.98 -2.22 -3.88
C ALA A 107 -15.58 -2.56 -3.32
N LEU A 108 -14.82 -1.56 -2.86
CA LEU A 108 -13.52 -1.78 -2.22
C LEU A 108 -13.63 -2.58 -0.92
N GLU A 109 -14.66 -2.36 -0.11
CA GLU A 109 -14.91 -3.15 1.10
C GLU A 109 -15.21 -4.62 0.78
N SER A 110 -15.95 -4.88 -0.31
CA SER A 110 -16.20 -6.25 -0.79
C SER A 110 -14.90 -6.95 -1.19
N LEU A 111 -14.11 -6.30 -2.06
CA LEU A 111 -12.81 -6.82 -2.52
C LEU A 111 -11.84 -7.02 -1.34
N LYS A 112 -11.85 -6.11 -0.37
CA LYS A 112 -11.05 -6.23 0.86
C LYS A 112 -11.42 -7.48 1.65
N LYS A 113 -12.71 -7.81 1.82
CA LYS A 113 -13.14 -9.04 2.52
C LYS A 113 -12.62 -10.30 1.82
N ILE A 114 -12.61 -10.30 0.48
CA ILE A 114 -12.05 -11.41 -0.31
C ILE A 114 -10.54 -11.51 -0.06
N ALA A 115 -9.82 -10.40 -0.14
CA ALA A 115 -8.39 -10.35 0.14
C ALA A 115 -8.05 -10.79 1.57
N ASP A 116 -8.84 -10.35 2.56
CA ASP A 116 -8.68 -10.73 3.96
C ASP A 116 -8.94 -12.23 4.15
N LYS A 117 -9.98 -12.78 3.51
CA LYS A 117 -10.24 -14.24 3.52
C LYS A 117 -9.10 -15.02 2.87
N ALA A 118 -8.60 -14.58 1.72
CA ALA A 118 -7.46 -15.22 1.05
C ALA A 118 -6.21 -15.18 1.93
N ARG A 119 -5.91 -14.04 2.54
CA ARG A 119 -4.81 -13.89 3.50
C ARG A 119 -4.99 -14.79 4.71
N ASN A 120 -6.21 -14.90 5.23
CA ASN A 120 -6.52 -15.75 6.37
C ASN A 120 -6.45 -17.25 6.02
N SER A 121 -6.87 -17.66 4.84
CA SER A 121 -6.73 -19.03 4.34
C SER A 121 -5.25 -19.40 4.12
N LEU A 122 -4.44 -18.46 3.62
CA LEU A 122 -2.98 -18.61 3.59
C LEU A 122 -2.39 -18.64 5.01
N SER A 123 -3.04 -18.00 5.98
CA SER A 123 -2.68 -18.05 7.40
C SER A 123 -3.11 -19.33 8.15
N GLY A 124 -3.87 -20.22 7.50
CA GLY A 124 -3.96 -21.62 7.92
C GLY A 124 -2.60 -22.36 7.83
N GLY A 125 -1.59 -21.73 7.20
CA GLY A 125 -0.20 -22.15 7.22
C GLY A 125 0.81 -20.99 7.19
N SER A 126 0.41 -19.74 7.45
CA SER A 126 1.35 -18.62 7.43
C SER A 126 2.11 -18.60 8.75
N LYS A 127 3.36 -19.02 8.62
CA LYS A 127 4.47 -18.80 9.53
C LYS A 127 4.76 -17.29 9.63
N GLN A 128 3.78 -16.44 9.91
CA GLN A 128 4.03 -15.02 10.13
C GLN A 128 4.71 -14.84 11.50
N PRO A 129 5.72 -13.97 11.58
CA PRO A 129 6.38 -13.69 12.85
C PRO A 129 5.36 -13.07 13.81
N PRO A 130 5.27 -13.58 15.05
CA PRO A 130 4.62 -12.86 16.13
C PRO A 130 5.07 -11.40 16.15
N THR A 131 4.13 -10.48 16.39
CA THR A 131 4.38 -9.03 16.27
C THR A 131 5.52 -8.53 17.17
N HIS A 132 5.75 -9.18 18.31
CA HIS A 132 6.84 -8.85 19.23
C HIS A 132 8.23 -9.28 18.72
N PHE A 133 8.32 -10.00 17.60
CA PHE A 133 9.59 -10.29 16.91
C PHE A 133 9.99 -9.19 15.93
N LEU A 134 9.07 -8.27 15.61
CA LEU A 134 9.28 -7.23 14.61
C LEU A 134 9.98 -6.02 15.22
N CYS A 135 11.03 -5.55 14.54
CA CYS A 135 11.72 -4.31 14.87
C CYS A 135 10.82 -3.10 14.59
N PRO A 136 10.61 -2.19 15.55
CA PRO A 136 9.78 -1.01 15.33
C PRO A 136 10.34 -0.04 14.27
N LEU A 137 11.66 -0.05 14.05
CA LEU A 137 12.33 0.75 13.01
C LEU A 137 12.25 0.07 11.63
N LEU A 138 12.71 -1.18 11.53
CA LEU A 138 12.81 -1.89 10.24
C LEU A 138 11.48 -2.46 9.74
N LYS A 139 10.50 -2.65 10.63
CA LYS A 139 9.25 -3.38 10.37
C LYS A 139 9.47 -4.82 9.88
N ASP A 140 10.60 -5.41 10.24
CA ASP A 140 11.01 -6.79 9.91
C ASP A 140 11.49 -7.54 11.16
N VAL A 141 11.61 -8.86 11.11
CA VAL A 141 12.04 -9.72 12.22
C VAL A 141 13.45 -9.34 12.66
N MET A 142 13.61 -9.04 13.96
CA MET A 142 14.91 -8.71 14.55
C MET A 142 15.89 -9.87 14.38
N ASN A 143 17.10 -9.56 13.92
CA ASN A 143 18.21 -10.51 13.89
C ASN A 143 18.96 -10.49 15.22
N GLU A 144 19.26 -9.29 15.73
CA GLU A 144 19.91 -9.08 17.03
C GLU A 144 19.08 -8.12 17.87
N PRO A 145 18.07 -8.60 18.62
CA PRO A 145 17.21 -7.74 19.41
C PRO A 145 17.99 -7.13 20.58
N CYS A 146 17.93 -5.81 20.73
CA CYS A 146 18.51 -5.07 21.84
C CYS A 146 17.54 -4.00 22.36
N VAL A 147 17.58 -3.77 23.67
CA VAL A 147 16.71 -2.85 24.39
C VAL A 147 17.44 -1.52 24.57
N ALA A 148 16.82 -0.43 24.14
CA ALA A 148 17.30 0.92 24.38
C ALA A 148 16.84 1.44 25.75
N SER A 149 17.35 2.61 26.18
CA SER A 149 17.05 3.16 27.51
C SER A 149 15.60 3.63 27.73
N ASP A 150 14.80 3.64 26.66
CA ASP A 150 13.35 3.86 26.70
C ASP A 150 12.53 2.58 26.95
N GLY A 151 13.17 1.41 26.99
CA GLY A 151 12.55 0.11 27.21
C GLY A 151 12.00 -0.56 25.95
N TYR A 152 12.13 0.05 24.77
CA TYR A 152 11.76 -0.59 23.51
C TYR A 152 12.89 -1.48 22.98
N THR A 153 12.51 -2.55 22.29
CA THR A 153 13.46 -3.47 21.66
C THR A 153 13.53 -3.21 20.16
N TYR A 154 14.75 -3.14 19.62
CA TYR A 154 15.05 -2.87 18.22
C TYR A 154 16.05 -3.90 17.68
N ASP A 155 16.14 -4.03 16.37
CA ASP A 155 17.28 -4.67 15.74
C ASP A 155 18.53 -3.82 15.95
N ARG A 156 19.62 -4.44 16.45
CA ARG A 156 20.88 -3.76 16.81
C ARG A 156 21.38 -2.84 15.72
N ARG A 157 21.49 -3.32 14.48
CA ARG A 157 22.02 -2.52 13.37
C ARG A 157 21.17 -1.26 13.15
N ALA A 158 19.84 -1.42 13.18
CA ALA A 158 18.92 -0.33 12.92
C ALA A 158 18.96 0.76 13.99
N ILE A 159 19.03 0.37 15.28
CA ILE A 159 19.08 1.34 16.36
C ILE A 159 20.47 1.98 16.49
N GLU A 160 21.55 1.25 16.19
CA GLU A 160 22.90 1.84 16.12
C GLU A 160 22.98 2.92 15.04
N GLU A 161 22.51 2.64 13.82
CA GLU A 161 22.42 3.62 12.73
C GLU A 161 21.56 4.85 13.11
N TRP A 162 20.44 4.65 13.80
CA TRP A 162 19.61 5.77 14.28
C TRP A 162 20.35 6.66 15.28
N LEU A 163 21.08 6.06 16.22
CA LEU A 163 21.77 6.74 17.30
C LEU A 163 23.06 7.47 16.87
N GLU A 164 23.53 7.27 15.63
CA GLU A 164 24.61 8.06 15.05
C GLU A 164 24.20 9.53 14.89
N GLU A 165 22.96 9.76 14.43
CA GLU A 165 22.44 11.09 14.10
C GLU A 165 21.42 11.62 15.13
N HIS A 166 20.93 10.77 16.04
CA HIS A 166 19.86 11.13 16.97
C HIS A 166 20.17 10.73 18.43
N ASP A 167 19.65 11.54 19.35
CA ASP A 167 19.66 11.29 20.80
C ASP A 167 18.26 10.95 21.35
N THR A 168 17.30 10.64 20.48
CA THR A 168 15.88 10.41 20.81
C THR A 168 15.43 8.98 20.54
N SER A 169 14.36 8.58 21.22
CA SER A 169 13.66 7.31 21.02
C SER A 169 13.00 7.29 19.64
N PRO A 170 13.27 6.30 18.78
CA PRO A 170 12.58 6.18 17.50
C PRO A 170 11.06 5.95 17.60
N MET A 171 10.56 5.58 18.78
CA MET A 171 9.14 5.28 18.98
C MET A 171 8.35 6.45 19.56
N THR A 172 8.99 7.25 20.40
CA THR A 172 8.31 8.31 21.17
C THR A 172 8.86 9.71 20.89
N ASP A 173 9.93 9.80 20.10
CA ASP A 173 10.67 11.02 19.80
C ASP A 173 11.17 11.77 21.06
N SER A 174 11.16 11.08 22.20
CA SER A 174 11.61 11.63 23.48
C SER A 174 13.10 11.38 23.66
N PRO A 175 13.85 12.29 24.33
CA PRO A 175 15.28 12.09 24.59
C PRO A 175 15.56 10.79 25.33
N LEU A 176 16.57 10.04 24.88
CA LEU A 176 17.03 8.83 25.55
C LEU A 176 17.90 9.20 26.75
N HIS A 177 17.73 8.46 27.86
CA HIS A 177 18.54 8.66 29.06
C HIS A 177 20.03 8.36 28.81
N ASN A 178 20.32 7.41 27.91
CA ASN A 178 21.64 7.08 27.41
C ASN A 178 21.53 6.26 26.10
N LYS A 179 22.65 6.13 25.38
CA LYS A 179 22.77 5.34 24.15
C LYS A 179 23.19 3.88 24.39
N ASN A 180 23.12 3.38 25.62
CA ASN A 180 23.50 2.01 25.89
C ASN A 180 22.41 1.06 25.38
N LEU A 181 22.83 0.05 24.62
CA LEU A 181 21.94 -0.99 24.09
C LEU A 181 22.19 -2.30 24.83
N LEU A 182 21.15 -2.82 25.48
CA LEU A 182 21.22 -4.07 26.22
C LEU A 182 20.73 -5.23 25.34
N PRO A 183 21.51 -6.30 25.11
CA PRO A 183 21.04 -7.45 24.34
C PRO A 183 19.81 -8.11 24.98
N ASN A 184 18.79 -8.43 24.17
CA ASN A 184 17.60 -9.16 24.61
C ASN A 184 17.71 -10.64 24.23
N TYR A 185 18.51 -11.41 24.99
CA TYR A 185 18.75 -12.82 24.71
C TYR A 185 17.48 -13.68 24.77
N THR A 186 16.51 -13.34 25.63
CA THR A 186 15.23 -14.05 25.71
C THR A 186 14.45 -13.94 24.41
N LEU A 187 14.34 -12.73 23.86
CA LEU A 187 13.66 -12.50 22.59
C LEU A 187 14.43 -13.12 21.42
N TYR A 188 15.77 -13.03 21.45
CA TYR A 188 16.62 -13.67 20.45
C TYR A 188 16.38 -15.19 20.40
N SER A 189 16.39 -15.88 21.55
CA SER A 189 16.12 -17.32 21.61
C SER A 189 14.72 -17.67 21.09
N ALA A 190 13.69 -16.89 21.44
CA ALA A 190 12.33 -17.09 20.95
C ALA A 190 12.21 -16.91 19.42
N ILE A 191 12.89 -15.91 18.86
CA ILE A 191 12.95 -15.68 17.41
C ILE A 191 13.64 -16.86 16.72
N MET A 192 14.75 -17.35 17.27
CA MET A 192 15.51 -18.45 16.69
C MET A 192 14.71 -19.76 16.73
N GLU A 193 14.02 -20.06 17.83
CA GLU A 193 13.12 -21.21 17.92
C GLU A 193 11.95 -21.11 16.94
N TRP A 194 11.38 -19.92 16.76
CA TRP A 194 10.35 -19.71 15.76
C TRP A 194 10.91 -19.92 14.35
N ARG A 195 12.07 -19.35 14.02
CA ARG A 195 12.76 -19.55 12.73
C ARG A 195 13.03 -21.03 12.45
N SER A 196 13.41 -21.82 13.44
CA SER A 196 13.67 -23.27 13.26
C SER A 196 12.41 -24.07 12.97
N ARG A 197 11.25 -23.64 13.46
CA ARG A 197 9.93 -24.23 13.10
C ARG A 197 9.51 -23.85 11.67
N LEU A 198 10.22 -22.93 11.02
CA LEU A 198 9.93 -22.50 9.65
C LEU A 198 10.65 -23.31 8.57
N GLN A 199 11.71 -24.03 8.93
CA GLN A 199 12.40 -24.98 8.06
C GLN A 199 11.63 -26.31 8.00
#